data_AF-G1SRS7-F1
#
_entry.id   AF-G1SRS7-F1
#
_cell.length_a   1.000
_cell.length_b   1.000
_cell.length_c   1.000
_cell.angle_alpha   90.00
_cell.angle_beta   90.00
_cell.angle_gamma   90.00
#
_symmetry.space_group_name_H-M   'P 1'
#
loop_
_entity.id
_entity.type
_entity.pdbx_description
1 polymer ?
#
loop_
_entity_poly.entity_id
_entity_poly.type
_entity_poly.pdbx_seq_one_letter_code
_entity_poly.pdbx_strand_id
1 'polypeptide(L)'
;MEECTEDQLDFESEKMEILRLAQSKKNIISLNMDLEKDMQRIDEANQELLLKIHEKESEVQRLENEITQTGDSAEDEEWEKENCTTMERETALQELEEETARLERKNETLVHSITELQRKLTRKSQKITKSEQSNLDGTPEESKVKLQQLEASCADQEKDLVKVMEDYAFVAQLCEDQSLCIKKYQETLRKIEEELETRFLEREVSKVLSMNSARKECSSQSNECNSIRKKATEFCKRIFRYVFFTTLFFIRLLGYVFFHLSFINPDLLVDILPKILSRGILWKLRCFLFPSLTLETEDMLPH
;
A
#
# COMPACT_ATOMS: atom_id res chain seq x y z
N MET A 1 -76.19 78.21 -8.48
CA MET A 1 -75.56 77.73 -9.73
C MET A 1 -74.20 77.05 -9.48
N GLU A 2 -73.71 76.94 -8.24
CA GLU A 2 -72.45 76.25 -7.91
C GLU A 2 -72.58 74.72 -7.70
N GLU A 3 -73.75 74.24 -7.27
CA GLU A 3 -73.99 72.81 -6.96
C GLU A 3 -73.92 71.92 -8.22
N CYS A 4 -74.36 72.43 -9.37
CA CYS A 4 -74.35 71.69 -10.64
C CYS A 4 -72.92 71.53 -11.23
N THR A 5 -71.98 72.38 -10.82
CA THR A 5 -70.58 72.33 -11.28
C THR A 5 -69.71 71.41 -10.43
N GLU A 6 -70.03 71.22 -9.15
CA GLU A 6 -69.32 70.28 -8.27
C GLU A 6 -69.63 68.82 -8.64
N ASP A 7 -70.90 68.50 -8.87
CA ASP A 7 -71.32 67.14 -9.29
C ASP A 7 -70.67 66.70 -10.63
N GLN A 8 -70.46 67.65 -11.55
CA GLN A 8 -69.83 67.35 -12.84
C GLN A 8 -68.32 67.12 -12.72
N LEU A 9 -67.65 67.79 -11.78
CA LEU A 9 -66.23 67.59 -11.48
C LEU A 9 -65.99 66.28 -10.71
N ASP A 10 -66.89 65.92 -9.80
CA ASP A 10 -66.81 64.67 -9.04
C ASP A 10 -67.02 63.45 -9.95
N PHE A 11 -67.96 63.54 -10.90
CA PHE A 11 -68.17 62.50 -11.92
C PHE A 11 -66.97 62.27 -12.83
N GLU A 12 -66.26 63.33 -13.27
CA GLU A 12 -65.04 63.19 -14.07
C GLU A 12 -63.87 62.64 -13.23
N SER A 13 -63.79 62.97 -11.94
CA SER A 13 -62.82 62.40 -11.00
C SER A 13 -63.03 60.90 -10.81
N GLU A 14 -64.28 60.47 -10.57
CA GLU A 14 -64.65 59.06 -10.40
C GLU A 14 -64.34 58.25 -11.66
N LYS A 15 -64.66 58.79 -12.85
CA LYS A 15 -64.33 58.17 -14.14
C LYS A 15 -62.82 58.01 -14.35
N MET A 16 -62.02 59.00 -13.97
CA MET A 16 -60.56 58.92 -14.05
C MET A 16 -60.00 57.88 -13.07
N GLU A 17 -60.59 57.77 -11.89
CA GLU A 17 -60.23 56.76 -10.89
C GLU A 17 -60.59 55.34 -11.35
N ILE A 18 -61.76 55.14 -11.95
CA ILE A 18 -62.17 53.87 -12.56
C ILE A 18 -61.19 53.43 -13.65
N LEU A 19 -60.73 54.35 -14.50
CA LEU A 19 -59.71 54.05 -15.52
C LEU A 19 -58.36 53.66 -14.89
N ARG A 20 -57.94 54.37 -13.84
CA ARG A 20 -56.70 54.06 -13.10
C ARG A 20 -56.78 52.69 -12.43
N LEU A 21 -57.92 52.36 -11.82
CA LEU A 21 -58.19 51.06 -11.21
C LEU A 21 -58.24 49.95 -12.26
N ALA A 22 -58.86 50.17 -13.42
CA ALA A 22 -58.89 49.21 -14.52
C ALA A 22 -57.48 48.92 -15.05
N GLN A 23 -56.64 49.94 -15.19
CA GLN A 23 -55.24 49.77 -15.59
C GLN A 23 -54.44 49.03 -14.50
N SER A 24 -54.62 49.39 -13.23
CA SER A 24 -53.97 48.70 -12.09
C SER A 24 -54.35 47.22 -12.05
N LYS A 25 -55.65 46.90 -12.21
CA LYS A 25 -56.15 45.53 -12.30
C LYS A 25 -55.48 44.75 -13.44
N LYS A 26 -55.33 45.36 -14.62
CA LYS A 26 -54.64 44.73 -15.76
C LYS A 26 -53.16 44.44 -15.43
N ASN A 27 -52.48 45.39 -14.78
CA ASN A 27 -51.09 45.20 -14.37
C ASN A 27 -50.94 44.06 -13.35
N ILE A 28 -51.83 43.98 -12.35
CA ILE A 28 -51.83 42.90 -11.35
C ILE A 28 -52.06 41.54 -12.02
N ILE A 29 -52.99 41.44 -12.97
CA ILE A 29 -53.25 40.19 -13.70
C ILE A 29 -52.01 39.76 -14.50
N SER A 30 -51.33 40.70 -15.16
CA SER A 30 -50.08 40.40 -15.89
C SER A 30 -49.00 39.89 -14.94
N LEU A 31 -48.80 40.57 -13.80
CA LEU A 31 -47.80 40.20 -12.82
C LEU A 31 -48.08 38.81 -12.21
N ASN A 32 -49.35 38.51 -11.91
CA ASN A 32 -49.75 37.19 -11.41
C ASN A 32 -49.48 36.09 -12.44
N MET A 33 -49.75 36.35 -13.72
CA MET A 33 -49.46 35.39 -14.79
C MET A 33 -47.95 35.14 -14.95
N ASP A 34 -47.13 36.18 -14.80
CA ASP A 34 -45.67 36.03 -14.86
C ASP A 34 -45.14 35.28 -13.63
N LEU A 35 -45.67 35.55 -12.43
CA LEU A 35 -45.33 34.82 -11.21
C LEU A 35 -45.70 33.34 -11.29
N GLU A 36 -46.86 33.00 -11.87
CA GLU A 36 -47.30 31.62 -12.05
C GLU A 36 -46.38 30.86 -13.02
N LYS A 37 -45.91 31.52 -14.09
CA LYS A 37 -44.89 30.95 -14.98
C LYS A 37 -43.54 30.77 -14.30
N ASP A 38 -43.13 31.70 -13.45
CA ASP A 38 -41.87 31.60 -12.70
C ASP A 38 -41.93 30.45 -11.71
N MET A 39 -43.05 30.29 -11.00
CA MET A 39 -43.30 29.18 -10.09
C MET A 39 -43.22 27.84 -10.83
N GLN A 40 -43.90 27.71 -11.97
CA GLN A 40 -43.85 26.50 -12.78
C GLN A 40 -42.42 26.19 -13.27
N ARG A 41 -41.67 27.19 -13.71
CA ARG A 41 -40.26 27.01 -14.12
C ARG A 41 -39.37 26.54 -12.98
N ILE A 42 -39.59 27.05 -11.77
CA ILE A 42 -38.87 26.62 -10.57
C ILE A 42 -39.23 25.16 -10.23
N ASP A 43 -40.51 24.80 -10.30
CA ASP A 43 -40.97 23.43 -10.04
C ASP A 43 -40.37 22.42 -11.04
N GLU A 44 -40.34 22.76 -12.32
CA GLU A 44 -39.71 21.95 -13.37
C GLU A 44 -38.21 21.77 -13.12
N ALA A 45 -37.49 22.84 -12.79
CA ALA A 45 -36.06 22.78 -12.47
C ALA A 45 -35.78 21.95 -11.20
N ASN A 46 -36.65 22.04 -10.19
CA ASN A 46 -36.53 21.25 -8.97
C ASN A 46 -36.77 19.76 -9.24
N GLN A 47 -37.73 19.41 -10.09
CA GLN A 47 -37.95 18.02 -10.50
C GLN A 47 -36.75 17.45 -11.25
N GLU A 48 -36.13 18.21 -12.15
CA GLU A 48 -34.92 17.79 -12.85
C GLU A 48 -33.75 17.57 -11.87
N LEU A 49 -33.58 18.45 -10.88
CA LEU A 49 -32.57 18.28 -9.84
C LEU A 49 -32.81 17.04 -8.99
N LEU A 50 -34.07 16.75 -8.62
CA LEU A 50 -34.42 15.56 -7.85
C LEU A 50 -34.09 14.27 -8.61
N LEU A 51 -34.37 14.22 -9.91
CA LEU A 51 -34.00 13.08 -10.76
C LEU A 51 -32.47 12.88 -10.78
N LYS A 52 -31.73 13.98 -10.91
CA LYS A 52 -30.26 13.94 -10.92
C LYS A 52 -29.66 13.54 -9.57
N ILE A 53 -30.26 13.94 -8.47
CA ILE A 53 -29.88 13.49 -7.12
C ILE A 53 -30.08 11.98 -7.02
N HIS A 54 -31.22 11.46 -7.43
CA HIS A 54 -31.50 10.03 -7.36
C HIS A 54 -30.57 9.19 -8.25
N GLU A 55 -30.24 9.68 -9.45
CA GLU A 55 -29.25 9.05 -10.31
C GLU A 55 -27.86 9.02 -9.64
N LYS A 56 -27.47 10.10 -8.95
CA LYS A 56 -26.20 10.14 -8.22
C LYS A 56 -26.19 9.25 -6.98
N GLU A 57 -27.30 9.16 -6.25
CA GLU A 57 -27.43 8.25 -5.11
C GLU A 57 -27.31 6.78 -5.55
N SER A 58 -27.95 6.39 -6.66
CA SER A 58 -27.84 5.02 -7.16
C SER A 58 -26.43 4.67 -7.64
N GLU A 59 -25.72 5.62 -8.27
CA GLU A 59 -24.32 5.45 -8.65
C GLU A 59 -23.39 5.33 -7.43
N VAL A 60 -23.60 6.15 -6.40
CA VAL A 60 -22.85 6.05 -5.14
C VAL A 60 -23.06 4.67 -4.51
N GLN A 61 -24.31 4.22 -4.39
CA GLN A 61 -24.62 2.91 -3.81
C GLN A 61 -24.01 1.76 -4.60
N ARG A 62 -23.96 1.87 -5.94
CA ARG A 62 -23.28 0.89 -6.81
C ARG A 62 -21.78 0.83 -6.52
N LEU A 63 -21.13 1.97 -6.41
CA LEU A 63 -19.70 2.07 -6.12
C LEU A 63 -19.37 1.59 -4.71
N GLU A 64 -20.20 1.91 -3.72
CA GLU A 64 -20.06 1.42 -2.35
C GLU A 64 -20.10 -0.12 -2.32
N ASN A 65 -21.05 -0.73 -3.02
CA ASN A 65 -21.13 -2.18 -3.14
C ASN A 65 -19.87 -2.77 -3.81
N GLU A 66 -19.37 -2.15 -4.88
CA GLU A 66 -18.15 -2.59 -5.57
C GLU A 66 -16.91 -2.52 -4.66
N ILE A 67 -16.80 -1.47 -3.83
CA ILE A 67 -15.72 -1.33 -2.85
C ILE A 67 -15.81 -2.41 -1.77
N THR A 68 -16.99 -2.66 -1.20
CA THR A 68 -17.16 -3.73 -0.20
C THR A 68 -16.85 -5.11 -0.77
N GLN A 69 -17.21 -5.37 -2.03
CA GLN A 69 -16.97 -6.65 -2.67
C GLN A 69 -15.49 -6.88 -3.02
N THR A 70 -14.75 -5.82 -3.35
CA THR A 70 -13.31 -5.91 -3.68
C THR A 70 -12.42 -5.90 -2.44
N GLY A 71 -12.82 -5.21 -1.37
CA GLY A 71 -12.08 -5.17 -0.11
C GLY A 71 -12.07 -6.49 0.66
N ASP A 72 -13.22 -7.15 0.80
CA ASP A 72 -13.34 -8.30 1.72
C ASP A 72 -12.82 -9.63 1.15
N SER A 73 -12.74 -9.81 -0.17
CA SER A 73 -12.38 -11.12 -0.75
C SER A 73 -10.96 -11.21 -1.29
N ALA A 74 -10.38 -10.11 -1.77
CA ALA A 74 -9.06 -10.16 -2.43
C ALA A 74 -7.91 -9.90 -1.44
N GLU A 75 -8.07 -8.93 -0.54
CA GLU A 75 -7.02 -8.63 0.46
C GLU A 75 -6.92 -9.71 1.53
N ASP A 76 -8.05 -10.28 1.97
CA ASP A 76 -8.06 -11.31 3.03
C ASP A 76 -7.46 -12.64 2.52
N GLU A 77 -7.78 -13.05 1.29
CA GLU A 77 -7.21 -14.26 0.67
C GLU A 77 -5.71 -14.11 0.37
N GLU A 78 -5.27 -12.91 -0.04
CA GLU A 78 -3.85 -12.62 -0.27
C GLU A 78 -3.06 -12.57 1.05
N TRP A 79 -3.65 -11.99 2.09
CA TRP A 79 -3.05 -11.94 3.43
C TRP A 79 -2.93 -13.33 4.07
N GLU A 80 -3.96 -14.17 3.99
CA GLU A 80 -3.90 -15.56 4.48
C GLU A 80 -2.83 -16.37 3.74
N LYS A 81 -2.70 -16.17 2.43
CA LYS A 81 -1.70 -16.87 1.60
C LYS A 81 -0.29 -16.41 1.94
N GLU A 82 -0.06 -15.11 2.09
CA GLU A 82 1.24 -14.57 2.49
C GLU A 82 1.64 -15.09 3.88
N ASN A 83 0.70 -15.12 4.82
CA ASN A 83 0.93 -15.65 6.17
C ASN A 83 1.26 -17.16 6.15
N CYS A 84 0.54 -17.97 5.37
CA CYS A 84 0.85 -19.39 5.18
C CYS A 84 2.28 -19.58 4.62
N THR A 85 2.66 -18.83 3.59
CA THR A 85 4.02 -18.94 3.01
C THR A 85 5.11 -18.48 3.97
N THR A 86 4.80 -17.54 4.85
CA THR A 86 5.72 -17.05 5.88
C THR A 86 5.95 -18.13 6.94
N MET A 87 4.88 -18.79 7.39
CA MET A 87 4.95 -19.90 8.34
C MET A 87 5.71 -21.12 7.79
N GLU A 88 5.50 -21.46 6.51
CA GLU A 88 6.26 -22.52 5.83
C GLU A 88 7.76 -22.21 5.76
N ARG A 89 8.12 -20.95 5.45
CA ARG A 89 9.52 -20.51 5.43
C ARG A 89 10.17 -20.56 6.81
N GLU A 90 9.45 -20.13 7.85
CA GLU A 90 9.94 -20.17 9.23
C GLU A 90 10.21 -21.61 9.67
N THR A 91 9.30 -22.53 9.35
CA THR A 91 9.47 -23.96 9.64
C THR A 91 10.70 -24.53 8.94
N ALA A 92 10.88 -24.24 7.64
CA ALA A 92 12.05 -24.70 6.88
C ALA A 92 13.37 -24.11 7.40
N LEU A 93 13.36 -22.85 7.87
CA LEU A 93 14.53 -22.24 8.51
C LEU A 93 14.88 -22.94 9.82
N GLN A 94 13.88 -23.27 10.63
CA GLN A 94 14.09 -23.98 11.89
C GLN A 94 14.69 -25.38 11.65
N GLU A 95 14.20 -26.12 10.66
CA GLU A 95 14.77 -27.42 10.27
C GLU A 95 16.24 -27.30 9.81
N LEU A 96 16.56 -26.27 9.03
CA LEU A 96 17.93 -26.00 8.59
C LEU A 96 18.85 -25.64 9.77
N GLU A 97 18.36 -24.89 10.74
CA GLU A 97 19.11 -24.54 11.95
C GLU A 97 19.40 -25.78 12.80
N GLU A 98 18.42 -26.66 12.98
CA GLU A 98 18.60 -27.94 13.68
C GLU A 98 19.60 -28.86 12.97
N GLU A 99 19.53 -28.97 11.65
CA GLU A 99 20.47 -29.74 10.85
C GLU A 99 21.88 -29.16 10.89
N THR A 100 22.01 -27.83 10.86
CA THR A 100 23.29 -27.14 11.01
C THR A 100 23.91 -27.45 12.37
N ALA A 101 23.14 -27.33 13.45
CA ALA A 101 23.61 -27.67 14.80
C ALA A 101 23.99 -29.16 14.91
N ARG A 102 23.29 -30.06 14.20
CA ARG A 102 23.63 -31.50 14.16
C ARG A 102 24.94 -31.75 13.43
N LEU A 103 25.16 -31.10 12.29
CA LEU A 103 26.41 -31.20 11.53
C LEU A 103 27.59 -30.61 12.29
N GLU A 104 27.39 -29.50 13.02
CA GLU A 104 28.42 -28.88 13.83
C GLU A 104 28.93 -29.82 14.93
N ARG A 105 28.02 -30.47 15.68
CA ARG A 105 28.39 -31.49 16.69
C ARG A 105 29.16 -32.67 16.07
N LYS A 106 28.78 -33.12 14.88
CA LYS A 106 29.52 -34.18 14.15
C LYS A 106 30.91 -33.70 13.76
N ASN A 107 31.02 -32.46 13.29
CA ASN A 107 32.29 -31.86 12.90
C ASN A 107 33.22 -31.70 14.10
N GLU A 108 32.73 -31.22 15.24
CA GLU A 108 33.47 -31.17 16.50
C GLU A 108 34.00 -32.55 16.91
N THR A 109 33.14 -33.58 16.83
CA THR A 109 33.53 -34.97 17.14
C THR A 109 34.62 -35.48 16.21
N LEU A 110 34.52 -35.21 14.90
CA LEU A 110 35.52 -35.58 13.90
C LEU A 110 36.85 -34.85 14.13
N VAL A 111 36.82 -33.54 14.41
CA VAL A 111 38.01 -32.76 14.77
C VAL A 111 38.68 -33.37 16.01
N HIS A 112 37.90 -33.75 17.02
CA HIS A 112 38.43 -34.38 18.23
C HIS A 112 39.08 -35.76 17.95
N SER A 113 38.48 -36.56 17.06
CA SER A 113 39.02 -37.85 16.62
C SER A 113 40.30 -37.69 15.78
N ILE A 114 40.33 -36.74 14.84
CA ILE A 114 41.49 -36.42 14.00
C ILE A 114 42.66 -35.97 14.88
N THR A 115 42.43 -35.07 15.84
CA THR A 115 43.49 -34.62 16.76
C THR A 115 44.03 -35.76 17.63
N GLU A 116 43.19 -36.71 18.04
CA GLU A 116 43.63 -37.90 18.77
C GLU A 116 44.46 -38.85 17.89
N LEU A 117 44.03 -39.08 16.65
CA LEU A 117 44.77 -39.88 15.67
C LEU A 117 46.12 -39.24 15.33
N GLN A 118 46.18 -37.92 15.13
CA GLN A 118 47.43 -37.18 14.93
C GLN A 118 48.37 -37.32 16.14
N ARG A 119 47.82 -37.27 17.37
CA ARG A 119 48.60 -37.50 18.61
C ARG A 119 49.13 -38.92 18.70
N LYS A 120 48.33 -39.92 18.31
CA LYS A 120 48.73 -41.34 18.25
C LYS A 120 49.83 -41.54 17.20
N LEU A 121 49.67 -40.93 16.01
CA LEU A 121 50.64 -40.99 14.92
C LEU A 121 51.98 -40.37 15.30
N THR A 122 51.98 -39.18 15.90
CA THR A 122 53.21 -38.50 16.38
C THR A 122 53.89 -39.26 17.51
N ARG A 123 53.15 -39.87 18.45
CA ARG A 123 53.72 -40.78 19.46
C ARG A 123 54.34 -42.03 18.82
N LYS A 124 53.69 -42.60 17.82
CA LYS A 124 54.17 -43.81 17.13
C LYS A 124 55.40 -43.49 16.29
N SER A 125 55.44 -42.35 15.59
CA SER A 125 56.62 -41.92 14.83
C SER A 125 57.82 -41.66 15.74
N GLN A 126 57.64 -41.01 16.89
CA GLN A 126 58.71 -40.82 17.89
C GLN A 126 59.21 -42.14 18.51
N LYS A 127 58.34 -43.14 18.66
CA LYS A 127 58.74 -44.49 19.09
C LYS A 127 59.50 -45.23 17.98
N ILE A 128 59.12 -45.04 16.72
CA ILE A 128 59.78 -45.64 15.55
C ILE A 128 61.17 -44.99 15.35
N THR A 129 61.33 -43.67 15.48
CA THR A 129 62.66 -43.02 15.40
C THR A 129 63.61 -43.46 16.52
N LYS A 130 63.09 -43.85 17.69
CA LYS A 130 63.88 -44.44 18.79
C LYS A 130 64.16 -45.94 18.61
N SER A 131 63.41 -46.63 17.75
CA SER A 131 63.53 -48.08 17.49
C SER A 131 64.34 -48.37 16.21
N GLU A 132 64.31 -47.47 15.22
CA GLU A 132 65.14 -47.55 14.00
C GLU A 132 66.62 -47.33 14.30
N GLN A 133 66.96 -46.74 15.45
CA GLN A 133 68.34 -46.67 15.93
C GLN A 133 68.82 -47.96 16.60
N SER A 134 67.95 -48.97 16.80
CA SER A 134 68.31 -50.19 17.56
C SER A 134 68.02 -51.53 16.89
N ASN A 135 67.21 -51.64 15.83
CA ASN A 135 66.88 -52.96 15.29
C ASN A 135 66.72 -52.96 13.76
N LEU A 136 67.85 -53.16 13.08
CA LEU A 136 67.91 -53.69 11.72
C LEU A 136 68.29 -55.17 11.81
N ASP A 137 67.32 -56.02 12.12
CA ASP A 137 67.39 -57.43 11.74
C ASP A 137 65.96 -58.00 11.68
N GLY A 138 65.34 -57.92 10.51
CA GLY A 138 63.99 -58.42 10.26
C GLY A 138 64.06 -59.63 9.35
N THR A 139 63.69 -60.80 9.86
CA THR A 139 63.66 -62.05 9.12
C THR A 139 62.60 -62.02 7.99
N PRO A 140 62.85 -62.73 6.87
CA PRO A 140 62.05 -62.65 5.63
C PRO A 140 60.58 -63.09 5.75
N GLU A 141 60.19 -63.75 6.84
CA GLU A 141 58.80 -64.17 7.07
C GLU A 141 57.91 -63.04 7.58
N GLU A 142 58.45 -62.11 8.38
CA GLU A 142 57.71 -60.96 8.91
C GLU A 142 57.36 -59.94 7.83
N SER A 143 58.26 -59.74 6.86
CA SER A 143 58.01 -58.84 5.73
C SER A 143 56.91 -59.39 4.81
N LYS A 144 56.80 -60.71 4.69
CA LYS A 144 55.76 -61.39 3.90
C LYS A 144 54.36 -61.20 4.48
N VAL A 145 54.22 -61.33 5.80
CA VAL A 145 52.94 -61.12 6.51
C VAL A 145 52.51 -59.65 6.45
N LYS A 146 53.45 -58.71 6.62
CA LYS A 146 53.18 -57.27 6.48
C LYS A 146 52.71 -56.91 5.06
N LEU A 147 53.28 -57.56 4.04
CA LEU A 147 52.91 -57.35 2.65
C LEU A 147 51.49 -57.85 2.36
N GLN A 148 51.11 -59.05 2.83
CA GLN A 148 49.74 -59.55 2.72
C GLN A 148 48.71 -58.67 3.45
N GLN A 149 49.07 -58.14 4.62
CA GLN A 149 48.19 -57.24 5.37
C GLN A 149 47.97 -55.89 4.65
N LEU A 150 49.03 -55.35 4.03
CA LEU A 150 48.95 -54.16 3.19
C LEU A 150 48.10 -54.41 1.95
N GLU A 151 48.24 -55.58 1.32
CA GLU A 151 47.47 -55.96 0.13
C GLU A 151 45.97 -56.07 0.44
N ALA A 152 45.59 -56.67 1.58
CA ALA A 152 44.20 -56.71 2.04
C ALA A 152 43.65 -55.29 2.35
N SER A 153 44.43 -54.45 3.02
CA SER A 153 44.03 -53.05 3.28
C SER A 153 43.90 -52.22 2.01
N CYS A 154 44.71 -52.51 0.98
CA CYS A 154 44.63 -51.85 -0.31
C CYS A 154 43.35 -52.26 -1.05
N ALA A 155 43.00 -53.54 -1.01
CA ALA A 155 41.76 -54.06 -1.60
C ALA A 155 40.51 -53.48 -0.92
N ASP A 156 40.51 -53.34 0.41
CA ASP A 156 39.42 -52.69 1.15
C ASP A 156 39.29 -51.20 0.76
N GLN A 157 40.43 -50.49 0.64
CA GLN A 157 40.43 -49.09 0.23
C GLN A 157 39.97 -48.90 -1.23
N GLU A 158 40.33 -49.80 -2.13
CA GLU A 158 39.89 -49.77 -3.53
C GLU A 158 38.37 -49.96 -3.64
N LYS A 159 37.80 -50.86 -2.84
CA LYS A 159 36.34 -51.05 -2.75
C LYS A 159 35.62 -49.80 -2.24
N ASP A 160 36.15 -49.17 -1.19
CA ASP A 160 35.58 -47.93 -0.66
C ASP A 160 35.67 -46.79 -1.69
N LEU A 161 36.78 -46.72 -2.44
CA LEU A 161 36.95 -45.73 -3.50
C LEU A 161 35.92 -45.92 -4.63
N VAL A 162 35.67 -47.15 -5.06
CA VAL A 162 34.63 -47.46 -6.07
C VAL A 162 33.25 -46.97 -5.59
N LYS A 163 32.89 -47.25 -4.34
CA LYS A 163 31.62 -46.76 -3.77
C LYS A 163 31.53 -45.24 -3.77
N VAL A 164 32.60 -44.55 -3.36
CA VAL A 164 32.64 -43.08 -3.37
C VAL A 164 32.51 -42.52 -4.79
N MET A 165 33.10 -43.19 -5.79
CA MET A 165 32.95 -42.81 -7.19
C MET A 165 31.52 -42.98 -7.69
N GLU A 166 30.83 -44.05 -7.29
CA GLU A 166 29.41 -44.27 -7.61
C GLU A 166 28.51 -43.20 -6.95
N ASP A 167 28.71 -42.93 -5.66
CA ASP A 167 27.98 -41.89 -4.93
C ASP A 167 28.21 -40.50 -5.57
N TYR A 168 29.44 -40.19 -5.98
CA TYR A 168 29.77 -38.94 -6.66
C TYR A 168 29.08 -38.83 -8.03
N ALA A 169 29.06 -39.92 -8.81
CA ALA A 169 28.37 -39.94 -10.10
C ALA A 169 26.85 -39.73 -9.94
N PHE A 170 26.26 -40.32 -8.90
CA PHE A 170 24.84 -40.12 -8.58
C PHE A 170 24.55 -38.65 -8.20
N VAL A 171 25.38 -38.04 -7.35
CA VAL A 171 25.22 -36.62 -6.98
C VAL A 171 25.37 -35.71 -8.20
N ALA A 172 26.34 -35.98 -9.08
CA ALA A 172 26.54 -35.21 -10.31
C ALA A 172 25.29 -35.25 -11.21
N GLN A 173 24.67 -36.43 -11.37
CA GLN A 173 23.43 -36.57 -12.13
C GLN A 173 22.28 -35.77 -11.49
N LEU A 174 22.15 -35.83 -10.15
CA LEU A 174 21.12 -35.10 -9.43
C LEU A 174 21.26 -33.58 -9.61
N CYS A 175 22.50 -33.08 -9.60
CA CYS A 175 22.79 -31.67 -9.89
C CYS A 175 22.42 -31.27 -11.32
N GLU A 176 22.64 -32.15 -12.30
CA GLU A 176 22.25 -31.91 -13.69
C GLU A 176 20.72 -31.86 -13.85
N ASP A 177 20.00 -32.80 -13.22
CA ASP A 177 18.54 -32.82 -13.22
C ASP A 177 17.95 -31.57 -12.54
N GLN A 178 18.54 -31.14 -11.43
CA GLN A 178 18.13 -29.93 -10.72
C GLN A 178 18.39 -28.66 -11.57
N SER A 179 19.52 -28.60 -12.27
CA SER A 179 19.83 -27.52 -13.21
C SER A 179 18.80 -27.42 -14.33
N LEU A 180 18.38 -28.57 -14.90
CA LEU A 180 17.31 -28.62 -15.90
C LEU A 180 15.97 -28.14 -15.35
N CYS A 181 15.65 -28.51 -14.11
CA CYS A 181 14.42 -28.10 -13.44
C CYS A 181 14.38 -26.57 -13.23
N ILE A 182 15.46 -26.00 -12.68
CA ILE A 182 15.61 -24.55 -12.48
C ILE A 182 15.47 -23.81 -13.82
N LYS A 183 16.11 -24.31 -14.87
CA LYS A 183 16.03 -23.70 -16.21
C LYS A 183 14.60 -23.66 -16.75
N LYS A 184 13.80 -24.72 -16.52
CA LYS A 184 12.37 -24.74 -16.89
C LYS A 184 11.57 -23.71 -16.12
N TYR A 185 11.77 -23.59 -14.81
CA TYR A 185 11.08 -22.58 -14.01
C TYR A 185 11.44 -21.15 -14.44
N GLN A 186 12.71 -20.88 -14.73
CA GLN A 186 13.14 -19.58 -15.26
C GLN A 186 12.50 -19.26 -16.61
N GLU A 187 12.35 -20.24 -17.50
CA GLU A 187 11.66 -20.03 -18.78
C GLU A 187 10.17 -19.76 -18.59
N THR A 188 9.49 -20.49 -17.71
CA THR A 188 8.06 -20.24 -17.41
C THR A 188 7.85 -18.86 -16.79
N LEU A 189 8.70 -18.45 -15.86
CA LEU A 189 8.64 -17.12 -15.26
C LEU A 189 8.77 -16.02 -16.31
N ARG A 190 9.75 -16.15 -17.22
CA ARG A 190 9.92 -15.20 -18.33
C ARG A 190 8.70 -15.13 -19.25
N LYS A 191 8.05 -16.25 -19.56
CA LYS A 191 6.81 -16.26 -20.36
C LYS A 191 5.67 -15.54 -19.64
N ILE A 192 5.53 -15.74 -18.33
CA ILE A 192 4.51 -15.05 -17.53
C ILE A 192 4.76 -13.54 -17.50
N GLU A 193 6.02 -13.12 -17.37
CA GLU A 193 6.42 -11.70 -17.39
C GLU A 193 6.10 -11.05 -18.75
N GLU A 194 6.47 -11.70 -19.86
CA GLU A 194 6.12 -11.27 -21.22
C GLU A 194 4.59 -11.19 -21.43
N GLU A 195 3.83 -12.17 -20.93
CA GLU A 195 2.36 -12.14 -20.98
C GLU A 195 1.75 -11.01 -20.14
N LEU A 196 2.32 -10.69 -18.98
CA LEU A 196 1.87 -9.57 -18.15
C LEU A 196 2.13 -8.22 -18.84
N GLU A 197 3.31 -8.04 -19.43
CA GLU A 197 3.66 -6.82 -20.15
C GLU A 197 2.75 -6.62 -21.37
N THR A 198 2.51 -7.68 -22.14
CA THR A 198 1.61 -7.63 -23.31
C THR A 198 0.16 -7.31 -22.90
N ARG A 199 -0.37 -7.94 -21.83
CA ARG A 199 -1.71 -7.60 -21.30
C ARG A 199 -1.79 -6.17 -20.79
N PHE A 200 -0.75 -5.67 -20.13
CA PHE A 200 -0.70 -4.29 -19.68
C PHE A 200 -0.75 -3.32 -20.86
N LEU A 201 0.06 -3.59 -21.89
CA LEU A 201 0.06 -2.79 -23.12
C LEU A 201 -1.29 -2.85 -23.84
N GLU A 202 -1.90 -4.03 -23.95
CA GLU A 202 -3.23 -4.20 -24.55
C GLU A 202 -4.31 -3.40 -23.78
N ARG A 203 -4.25 -3.39 -22.44
CA ARG A 203 -5.16 -2.61 -21.59
C ARG A 203 -4.99 -1.10 -21.83
N GLU A 204 -3.75 -0.61 -21.89
CA GLU A 204 -3.49 0.81 -22.17
C GLU A 204 -3.87 1.18 -23.60
N VAL A 205 -3.63 0.31 -24.60
CA VAL A 205 -4.11 0.51 -25.97
C VAL A 205 -5.64 0.57 -26.01
N SER A 206 -6.32 -0.35 -25.33
CA SER A 206 -7.79 -0.38 -25.26
C SER A 206 -8.37 0.87 -24.60
N LYS A 207 -7.72 1.37 -23.54
CA LYS A 207 -8.05 2.62 -22.86
C LYS A 207 -7.86 3.85 -23.75
N VAL A 208 -6.78 3.91 -24.53
CA VAL A 208 -6.56 4.98 -25.50
C VAL A 208 -7.59 4.92 -26.63
N LEU A 209 -7.92 3.73 -27.12
CA LEU A 209 -8.95 3.54 -28.15
C LEU A 209 -10.34 3.95 -27.65
N SER A 210 -10.72 3.60 -26.43
CA SER A 210 -12.00 4.01 -25.83
C SER A 210 -12.07 5.51 -25.55
N MET A 211 -10.95 6.14 -25.14
CA MET A 211 -10.87 7.59 -25.03
C MET A 211 -11.02 8.28 -26.39
N ASN A 212 -10.46 7.70 -27.46
CA ASN A 212 -10.59 8.24 -28.82
C ASN A 212 -12.01 8.08 -29.39
N SER A 213 -12.72 7.00 -29.07
CA SER A 213 -14.14 6.84 -29.46
C SER A 213 -15.02 7.84 -28.70
N ALA A 214 -14.86 7.93 -27.37
CA ALA A 214 -15.56 8.90 -26.53
C ALA A 214 -15.26 10.34 -26.96
N ARG A 215 -14.03 10.64 -27.38
CA ARG A 215 -13.65 11.95 -27.94
C ARG A 215 -14.29 12.21 -29.30
N LYS A 216 -14.41 11.20 -30.18
CA LYS A 216 -15.12 11.32 -31.46
C LYS A 216 -16.61 11.60 -31.23
N GLU A 217 -17.25 10.88 -30.30
CA GLU A 217 -18.65 11.14 -29.89
C GLU A 217 -18.84 12.50 -29.22
N CYS A 218 -17.89 12.95 -28.39
CA CYS A 218 -18.02 14.23 -27.71
C CYS A 218 -17.64 15.44 -28.61
N SER A 219 -16.85 15.23 -29.65
CA SER A 219 -16.41 16.29 -30.59
C SER A 219 -17.52 16.79 -31.53
N SER A 220 -18.60 16.02 -31.72
CA SER A 220 -19.79 16.48 -32.45
C SER A 220 -20.70 17.39 -31.60
N GLN A 221 -20.49 17.48 -30.29
CA GLN A 221 -21.45 18.14 -29.37
C GLN A 221 -20.85 19.22 -28.43
N SER A 222 -19.52 19.41 -28.34
CA SER A 222 -18.93 20.10 -27.16
C SER A 222 -17.82 21.14 -27.40
N ASN A 223 -17.63 21.64 -28.63
CA ASN A 223 -16.44 22.45 -28.94
C ASN A 223 -16.32 23.78 -28.16
N GLU A 224 -17.40 24.34 -27.58
CA GLU A 224 -17.28 25.53 -26.72
C GLU A 224 -17.08 25.21 -25.23
N CYS A 225 -17.86 24.29 -24.66
CA CYS A 225 -17.91 24.06 -23.21
C CYS A 225 -16.64 23.38 -22.65
N ASN A 226 -15.94 22.59 -23.47
CA ASN A 226 -14.73 21.88 -23.07
C ASN A 226 -13.49 22.78 -22.91
N SER A 227 -13.47 23.97 -23.54
CA SER A 227 -12.32 24.88 -23.47
C SER A 227 -12.22 25.61 -22.13
N ILE A 228 -13.37 25.97 -21.54
CA ILE A 228 -13.48 26.68 -20.26
C ILE A 228 -13.15 25.74 -19.11
N ARG A 229 -13.70 24.51 -19.13
CA ARG A 229 -13.46 23.50 -18.10
C ARG A 229 -11.98 23.08 -18.03
N LYS A 230 -11.29 22.92 -19.17
CA LYS A 230 -9.86 22.60 -19.21
C LYS A 230 -8.98 23.70 -18.62
N LYS A 231 -9.29 24.97 -18.90
CA LYS A 231 -8.57 26.12 -18.31
C LYS A 231 -8.77 26.19 -16.80
N ALA A 232 -9.98 25.91 -16.31
CA ALA A 232 -10.28 25.87 -14.87
C ALA A 232 -9.52 24.74 -14.15
N THR A 233 -9.44 23.54 -14.74
CA THR A 233 -8.72 22.41 -14.16
C THR A 233 -7.21 22.67 -14.05
N GLU A 234 -6.59 23.27 -15.07
CA GLU A 234 -5.16 23.62 -15.02
C GLU A 234 -4.86 24.73 -14.01
N PHE A 235 -5.76 25.70 -13.86
CA PHE A 235 -5.68 26.71 -12.81
C PHE A 235 -5.77 26.08 -11.41
N CYS A 236 -6.71 25.15 -11.22
CA CYS A 236 -6.89 24.45 -9.95
C CYS A 236 -5.66 23.59 -9.57
N LYS A 237 -5.09 22.85 -10.53
CA LYS A 237 -3.83 22.10 -10.33
C LYS A 237 -2.65 23.00 -9.97
N ARG A 238 -2.62 24.23 -10.49
CA ARG A 238 -1.56 25.20 -10.18
C ARG A 238 -1.72 25.73 -8.75
N ILE A 239 -2.94 26.07 -8.35
CA ILE A 239 -3.24 26.46 -6.96
C ILE A 239 -2.93 25.33 -5.99
N PHE A 240 -3.37 24.11 -6.28
CA PHE A 240 -3.14 22.96 -5.41
C PHE A 240 -1.65 22.69 -5.19
N ARG A 241 -0.83 22.81 -6.25
CA ARG A 241 0.63 22.71 -6.12
C ARG A 241 1.20 23.80 -5.21
N TYR A 242 0.79 25.06 -5.38
CA TYR A 242 1.25 26.14 -4.51
C TYR A 242 0.84 25.93 -3.05
N VAL A 243 -0.41 25.52 -2.81
CA VAL A 243 -0.91 25.22 -1.46
C VAL A 243 -0.11 24.08 -0.85
N PHE A 244 0.12 22.99 -1.59
CA PHE A 244 0.91 21.85 -1.13
C PHE A 244 2.33 22.25 -0.71
N PHE A 245 3.04 22.99 -1.56
CA PHE A 245 4.39 23.48 -1.23
C PHE A 245 4.40 24.43 -0.02
N THR A 246 3.38 25.29 0.07
CA THR A 246 3.23 26.21 1.20
C THR A 246 2.99 25.45 2.49
N THR A 247 2.13 24.42 2.47
CA THR A 247 1.89 23.53 3.61
C THR A 247 3.14 22.78 4.03
N LEU A 248 3.90 22.21 3.09
CA LEU A 248 5.18 21.55 3.39
C LEU A 248 6.18 22.51 4.04
N PHE A 249 6.25 23.74 3.54
CA PHE A 249 7.09 24.78 4.13
C PHE A 249 6.67 25.10 5.57
N PHE A 250 5.37 25.23 5.83
CA PHE A 250 4.84 25.45 7.18
C PHE A 250 5.12 24.27 8.11
N ILE A 251 4.93 23.03 7.66
CA ILE A 251 5.25 21.83 8.46
C ILE A 251 6.73 21.83 8.83
N ARG A 252 7.61 22.14 7.86
CA ARG A 252 9.05 22.21 8.11
C ARG A 252 9.41 23.34 9.08
N LEU A 253 8.81 24.52 8.93
CA LEU A 253 9.02 25.65 9.83
C LEU A 253 8.53 25.32 11.25
N LEU A 254 7.36 24.70 11.37
CA LEU A 254 6.79 24.27 12.65
C LEU A 254 7.68 23.21 13.31
N GLY A 255 8.24 22.29 12.52
CA GLY A 255 9.24 21.32 12.98
C GLY A 255 10.49 21.99 13.53
N TYR A 256 11.01 23.02 12.86
CA TYR A 256 12.14 23.81 13.38
C TYR A 256 11.77 24.53 14.68
N VAL A 257 10.61 25.19 14.74
CA VAL A 257 10.14 25.86 15.96
C VAL A 257 10.00 24.84 17.11
N PHE A 258 9.39 23.69 16.86
CA PHE A 258 9.24 22.62 17.85
C PHE A 258 10.59 22.08 18.31
N PHE A 259 11.53 21.86 17.39
CA PHE A 259 12.89 21.45 17.71
C PHE A 259 13.62 22.50 18.58
N HIS A 260 13.54 23.78 18.23
CA HIS A 260 14.10 24.88 19.03
C HIS A 260 13.46 24.95 20.43
N LEU A 261 12.14 24.81 20.52
CA LEU A 261 11.42 24.81 21.79
C LEU A 261 11.76 23.58 22.66
N SER A 262 11.96 22.42 22.05
CA SER A 262 12.18 21.16 22.80
C SER A 262 13.64 20.95 23.20
N PHE A 263 14.60 21.35 22.34
CA PHE A 263 16.02 21.07 22.54
C PHE A 263 16.86 22.26 23.00
N ILE A 264 16.48 23.51 22.67
CA ILE A 264 17.30 24.69 23.00
C ILE A 264 16.80 25.41 24.25
N ASN A 265 15.49 25.47 24.49
CA ASN A 265 14.92 26.05 25.71
C ASN A 265 13.66 25.27 26.16
N PRO A 266 13.82 24.06 26.73
CA PRO A 266 12.70 23.26 27.21
C PRO A 266 11.88 23.98 28.30
N ASP A 267 12.52 24.84 29.09
CA ASP A 267 11.87 25.66 30.13
C ASP A 267 10.82 26.61 29.54
N LEU A 268 10.98 27.04 28.28
CA LEU A 268 10.01 27.91 27.61
C LEU A 268 8.67 27.19 27.34
N LEU A 269 8.73 25.89 26.99
CA LEU A 269 7.52 25.07 26.87
C LEU A 269 6.88 24.85 28.24
N VAL A 270 7.68 24.55 29.27
CA VAL A 270 7.18 24.33 30.64
C VAL A 270 6.56 25.59 31.25
N ASP A 271 7.06 26.78 30.91
CA ASP A 271 6.55 28.07 31.41
C ASP A 271 5.35 28.62 30.62
N ILE A 272 5.28 28.32 29.32
CA ILE A 272 4.21 28.80 28.43
C ILE A 272 3.05 27.82 28.39
N LEU A 273 3.29 26.51 28.50
CA LEU A 273 2.25 25.48 28.42
C LEU A 273 1.15 25.67 29.47
N PRO A 274 1.42 25.99 30.76
CA PRO A 274 0.38 26.29 31.74
C PRO A 274 -0.40 27.57 31.45
N LYS A 275 0.23 28.56 30.78
CA LYS A 275 -0.44 29.80 30.34
C LYS A 275 -1.36 29.57 29.14
N ILE A 276 -0.95 28.73 28.20
CA ILE A 276 -1.76 28.32 27.03
C ILE A 276 -2.86 27.34 27.43
N LEU A 277 -2.58 26.39 28.34
CA LEU A 277 -3.57 25.53 29.01
C LEU A 277 -4.29 26.24 30.17
N SER A 278 -4.32 27.57 30.20
CA SER A 278 -5.13 28.25 31.20
C SER A 278 -6.59 27.84 31.03
N ARG A 279 -7.30 27.66 32.15
CA ARG A 279 -8.69 27.17 32.20
C ARG A 279 -9.63 27.90 31.23
N GLY A 280 -9.40 29.19 30.98
CA GLY A 280 -10.18 29.99 30.03
C GLY A 280 -9.89 29.69 28.56
N ILE A 281 -8.64 29.37 28.19
CA ILE A 281 -8.28 29.00 26.81
C ILE A 281 -8.73 27.57 26.52
N LEU A 282 -8.57 26.66 27.48
CA LEU A 282 -9.05 25.28 27.41
C LEU A 282 -10.57 25.20 27.26
N TRP A 283 -11.33 26.03 27.98
CA TRP A 283 -12.78 26.14 27.82
C TRP A 283 -13.16 26.70 26.43
N LYS A 284 -12.47 27.73 25.94
CA LYS A 284 -12.71 28.28 24.59
C LYS A 284 -12.38 27.27 23.48
N LEU A 285 -11.29 26.52 23.63
CA LEU A 285 -10.90 25.47 22.69
C LEU A 285 -11.93 24.33 22.69
N ARG A 286 -12.42 23.94 23.87
CA ARG A 286 -13.53 22.98 24.02
C ARG A 286 -14.79 23.46 23.31
N CYS A 287 -15.17 24.73 23.45
CA CYS A 287 -16.32 25.30 22.73
C CYS A 287 -16.11 25.31 21.20
N PHE A 288 -14.89 25.51 20.72
CA PHE A 288 -14.59 25.53 19.29
C PHE A 288 -14.56 24.13 18.67
N LEU A 289 -14.11 23.12 19.43
CA LEU A 289 -14.01 21.71 18.99
C LEU A 289 -15.29 20.90 19.22
N PHE A 290 -16.21 21.40 20.04
CA PHE A 290 -17.47 20.71 20.40
C PHE A 290 -18.37 20.32 19.22
N PRO A 291 -18.35 20.96 18.04
CA PRO A 291 -19.09 20.44 16.89
C PRO A 291 -18.58 19.10 16.34
N SER A 292 -17.38 18.63 16.74
CA SER A 292 -16.70 17.52 16.07
C SER A 292 -16.20 16.40 16.99
N LEU A 293 -16.14 16.61 18.32
CA LEU A 293 -15.58 15.64 19.27
C LEU A 293 -16.49 15.49 20.50
N THR A 294 -17.49 14.61 20.40
CA THR A 294 -18.19 14.05 21.57
C THR A 294 -17.25 13.07 22.28
N LEU A 295 -16.35 13.59 23.11
CA LEU A 295 -15.55 12.74 24.01
C LEU A 295 -16.40 12.42 25.25
N GLU A 296 -17.07 11.27 25.21
CA GLU A 296 -17.80 10.68 26.31
C GLU A 296 -16.79 10.15 27.36
N THR A 297 -16.34 11.03 28.24
CA THR A 297 -15.63 10.65 29.48
C THR A 297 -16.05 11.61 30.58
N GLU A 298 -17.33 11.50 30.96
CA GLU A 298 -17.78 11.90 32.29
C GLU A 298 -17.31 10.83 33.29
N ASP A 299 -16.94 11.28 34.49
CA ASP A 299 -16.50 10.50 35.65
C ASP A 299 -15.08 9.92 35.64
N MET A 300 -14.06 10.76 35.86
CA MET A 300 -12.92 10.46 36.74
C MET A 300 -12.14 11.73 37.12
N LEU A 301 -12.68 12.55 38.04
CA LEU A 301 -11.86 13.45 38.85
C LEU A 301 -12.47 13.52 40.26
N PRO A 302 -11.73 13.18 41.34
CA PRO A 302 -12.21 13.34 42.70
C PRO A 302 -12.19 14.81 43.12
N HIS A 303 -13.09 15.15 44.05
CA HIS A 303 -13.36 16.50 44.59
C HIS A 303 -12.14 17.28 45.08
#